data_AF-A0A7S2SB85-F1
#
_entry.id   AF-A0A7S2SB85-F1
#
_cell.length_a   1.000
_cell.length_b   1.000
_cell.length_c   1.000
_cell.angle_alpha   90.00
_cell.angle_beta   90.00
_cell.angle_gamma   90.00
#
_symmetry.space_group_name_H-M   'P 1'
#
loop_
_entity.id
_entity.type
_entity.pdbx_description
1 polymer ?
#
loop_
_entity_poly.entity_id
_entity_poly.type
_entity_poly.pdbx_seq_one_letter_code
_entity_poly.pdbx_strand_id
1 'polypeptide(L)'
;NVLAMIMRANVLAVYLGAFKDPNFLPHIRNIRIGTRTLTFWPQRFTTDSDAAAVLQLLHDIIEKGGRSLDIMAHLGHDVELSTSKFEAAVKALQGTGAVIRSQSPIMRGINADPDVWARKWRREVQLGIVPYYMFIARDTGAQKYFGVTLAEAHSIYSNAIRQVSGLARTARGPSMSCTPGKVEVTGIEVVQGQKVFVLRFLQCRDAAWIGRVFFAKFDAKAIWFDELEPMDGGSLLPWDEEGMIRAGTPEEVLSTLAPPKITPIIQIPSPDALPVAGGLPSEKYTYNNKTDIP
;
A
#
# COMPACT_ATOMS: atom_id res chain seq x y z
N ASN A 1 16.43 1.05 -6.21
CA ASN A 1 15.33 0.32 -5.53
C ASN A 1 14.97 -1.06 -6.10
N VAL A 2 15.58 -1.58 -7.19
CA VAL A 2 15.11 -2.85 -7.80
C VAL A 2 16.08 -4.04 -7.64
N LEU A 3 17.33 -3.79 -7.23
CA LEU A 3 18.41 -4.79 -7.28
C LEU A 3 19.03 -5.15 -5.92
N ALA A 4 18.42 -4.78 -4.79
CA ALA A 4 19.11 -4.91 -3.50
C ALA A 4 19.59 -6.35 -3.19
N MET A 5 18.83 -7.36 -3.59
CA MET A 5 19.12 -8.76 -3.22
C MET A 5 19.97 -9.54 -4.23
N ILE A 6 20.55 -8.90 -5.25
CA ILE A 6 21.53 -9.58 -6.14
C ILE A 6 22.95 -9.62 -5.55
N MET A 7 23.22 -8.78 -4.55
CA MET A 7 24.55 -8.67 -3.94
C MET A 7 24.89 -9.94 -3.15
N ARG A 8 26.19 -10.26 -3.07
CA ARG A 8 26.68 -11.33 -2.20
C ARG A 8 26.42 -11.02 -0.72
N ALA A 9 26.27 -12.05 0.10
CA ALA A 9 25.93 -11.95 1.52
C ALA A 9 26.92 -11.05 2.29
N ASN A 10 28.21 -11.13 1.98
CA ASN A 10 29.23 -10.29 2.63
C ASN A 10 29.05 -8.80 2.32
N VAL A 11 28.61 -8.45 1.11
CA VAL A 11 28.31 -7.06 0.73
C VAL A 11 27.01 -6.59 1.39
N LEU A 12 25.97 -7.42 1.39
CA LEU A 12 24.73 -7.13 2.12
C LEU A 12 24.99 -6.87 3.61
N ALA A 13 25.88 -7.66 4.22
CA ALA A 13 26.24 -7.52 5.63
C ALA A 13 26.92 -6.18 5.95
N VAL A 14 27.64 -5.56 5.01
CA VAL A 14 28.21 -4.22 5.22
C VAL A 14 27.11 -3.18 5.42
N TYR A 15 26.02 -3.26 4.64
CA TYR A 15 24.92 -2.28 4.71
C TYR A 15 23.92 -2.59 5.81
N LEU A 16 23.63 -3.86 6.04
CA LEU A 16 22.53 -4.29 6.90
C LEU A 16 22.99 -4.87 8.24
N GLY A 17 24.26 -5.29 8.34
CA GLY A 17 24.75 -6.05 9.49
C GLY A 17 24.73 -5.28 10.81
N ALA A 18 24.87 -3.96 10.77
CA ALA A 18 24.79 -3.12 11.97
C ALA A 18 23.39 -3.16 12.62
N PHE A 19 22.33 -3.40 11.85
CA PHE A 19 20.96 -3.47 12.36
C PHE A 19 20.65 -4.74 13.18
N LYS A 20 21.59 -5.69 13.24
CA LYS A 20 21.53 -6.83 14.17
C LYS A 20 21.72 -6.41 15.63
N ASP A 21 22.34 -5.26 15.87
CA ASP A 21 22.44 -4.66 17.20
C ASP A 21 21.20 -3.80 17.47
N PRO A 22 20.40 -4.08 18.52
CA PRO A 22 19.25 -3.26 18.87
C PRO A 22 19.63 -1.82 19.28
N ASN A 23 20.88 -1.58 19.70
CA ASN A 23 21.37 -0.26 20.09
C ASN A 23 21.85 0.59 18.90
N PHE A 24 22.09 -0.02 17.73
CA PHE A 24 22.47 0.71 16.53
C PHE A 24 21.24 1.40 15.92
N LEU A 25 21.22 2.74 15.92
CA LEU A 25 20.08 3.55 15.42
C LEU A 25 18.72 3.02 15.94
N PRO A 26 18.46 3.10 17.26
CA PRO A 26 17.31 2.44 17.90
C PRO A 26 15.96 3.01 17.45
N HIS A 27 15.94 4.17 16.79
CA HIS A 27 14.75 4.76 16.20
C HIS A 27 14.34 4.11 14.85
N ILE A 28 15.26 3.41 14.17
CA ILE A 28 14.96 2.72 12.90
C ILE A 28 14.39 1.34 13.20
N ARG A 29 13.07 1.24 13.39
CA ARG A 29 12.41 -0.03 13.72
C ARG A 29 12.00 -0.88 12.52
N ASN A 30 11.80 -0.23 11.38
CA ASN A 30 11.23 -0.87 10.18
C ASN A 30 12.22 -0.75 9.02
N ILE A 31 12.57 -1.88 8.41
CA ILE A 31 13.48 -1.97 7.27
C ILE A 31 12.71 -2.55 6.10
N ARG A 32 12.79 -1.89 4.94
CA ARG A 32 12.11 -2.31 3.72
C ARG A 32 13.12 -2.53 2.61
N ILE A 33 13.11 -3.72 2.01
CA ILE A 33 14.05 -4.08 0.93
C ILE A 33 13.28 -4.25 -0.38
N GLY A 34 13.48 -3.34 -1.33
CA GLY A 34 12.93 -3.43 -2.68
C GLY A 34 13.71 -4.40 -3.56
N THR A 35 13.02 -5.39 -4.12
CA THR A 35 13.66 -6.38 -4.99
C THR A 35 12.72 -6.97 -6.05
N ARG A 36 13.27 -7.27 -7.23
CA ARG A 36 12.63 -8.13 -8.23
C ARG A 36 13.25 -9.53 -8.28
N THR A 37 14.30 -9.79 -7.50
CA THR A 37 15.04 -11.07 -7.50
C THR A 37 14.15 -12.27 -7.27
N LEU A 38 13.09 -12.11 -6.47
CA LEU A 38 12.17 -13.21 -6.15
C LEU A 38 11.51 -13.84 -7.40
N THR A 39 11.29 -13.07 -8.47
CA THR A 39 10.64 -13.58 -9.70
C THR A 39 11.63 -14.16 -10.70
N PHE A 40 12.71 -13.43 -11.02
CA PHE A 40 13.65 -13.88 -12.06
C PHE A 40 14.78 -14.77 -11.54
N TRP A 41 15.09 -14.75 -10.24
CA TRP A 41 16.17 -15.52 -9.63
C TRP A 41 15.81 -15.98 -8.20
N PRO A 42 14.76 -16.80 -8.02
CA PRO A 42 14.36 -17.33 -6.71
C PRO A 42 15.44 -18.18 -6.02
N GLN A 43 16.38 -18.76 -6.79
CA GLN A 43 17.52 -19.52 -6.28
C GLN A 43 18.39 -18.73 -5.30
N ARG A 44 18.38 -17.39 -5.39
CA ARG A 44 19.03 -16.47 -4.45
C ARG A 44 18.75 -16.79 -2.98
N PHE A 45 17.53 -17.26 -2.71
CA PHE A 45 17.03 -17.54 -1.36
C PHE A 45 16.96 -19.03 -1.06
N THR A 46 17.49 -19.89 -1.93
CA THR A 46 17.41 -21.35 -1.76
C THR A 46 18.74 -22.03 -2.08
N THR A 47 19.11 -22.12 -3.35
CA THR A 47 20.21 -23.00 -3.81
C THR A 47 21.53 -22.30 -4.07
N ASP A 48 21.56 -20.97 -4.12
CA ASP A 48 22.81 -20.24 -4.30
C ASP A 48 23.78 -20.48 -3.13
N SER A 49 25.08 -20.44 -3.41
CA SER A 49 26.13 -20.84 -2.45
C SER A 49 26.15 -20.00 -1.16
N ASP A 50 25.67 -18.76 -1.19
CA ASP A 50 25.56 -17.87 -0.04
C ASP A 50 24.11 -17.61 0.41
N ALA A 51 23.13 -18.37 -0.11
CA ALA A 51 21.71 -18.20 0.22
C ALA A 51 21.47 -18.33 1.74
N ALA A 52 22.06 -19.33 2.39
CA ALA A 52 21.96 -19.52 3.84
C ALA A 52 22.52 -18.32 4.62
N ALA A 53 23.63 -17.73 4.17
CA ALA A 53 24.22 -16.55 4.81
C ALA A 53 23.33 -15.31 4.66
N VAL A 54 22.65 -15.14 3.52
CA VAL A 54 21.64 -14.09 3.35
C VAL A 54 20.46 -14.29 4.26
N LEU A 55 19.88 -15.49 4.30
CA LEU A 55 18.72 -15.77 5.15
C LEU A 55 19.07 -15.58 6.62
N GLN A 56 20.26 -16.03 7.06
CA GLN A 56 20.74 -15.81 8.41
C GLN A 56 20.91 -14.33 8.74
N LEU A 57 21.44 -13.53 7.81
CA LEU A 57 21.55 -12.09 7.99
C LEU A 57 20.18 -11.43 8.21
N LEU A 58 19.18 -11.78 7.39
CA LEU A 58 17.82 -11.25 7.51
C LEU A 58 17.18 -11.67 8.83
N HIS A 59 17.29 -12.96 9.17
CA HIS A 59 16.81 -13.51 10.44
C HIS A 59 17.43 -12.79 11.64
N ASP A 60 18.76 -12.60 11.66
CA ASP A 60 19.45 -11.93 12.76
C ASP A 60 19.02 -10.46 12.93
N ILE A 61 18.74 -9.76 11.84
CA ILE A 61 18.22 -8.37 11.90
C ILE A 61 16.86 -8.34 12.61
N ILE A 62 16.03 -9.35 12.38
CA ILE A 62 14.70 -9.45 12.98
C ILE A 62 14.82 -9.90 14.44
N GLU A 63 15.39 -11.09 14.67
CA GLU A 63 15.41 -11.74 15.99
C GLU A 63 16.37 -11.07 16.99
N LYS A 64 17.57 -10.69 16.55
CA LYS A 64 18.56 -10.05 17.44
C LYS A 64 18.39 -8.54 17.46
N GLY A 65 18.18 -7.96 16.28
CA GLY A 65 18.00 -6.52 16.13
C GLY A 65 16.65 -6.00 16.59
N GLY A 66 15.65 -6.86 16.73
CA GLY A 66 14.28 -6.48 17.07
C GLY A 66 13.65 -5.57 16.01
N ARG A 67 13.99 -5.77 14.73
CA ARG A 67 13.52 -4.95 13.60
C ARG A 67 12.38 -5.65 12.85
N SER A 68 11.39 -4.89 12.41
CA SER A 68 10.46 -5.37 11.39
C SER A 68 11.15 -5.31 10.03
N LEU A 69 11.18 -6.42 9.29
CA LEU A 69 11.78 -6.48 7.96
C LEU A 69 10.74 -6.88 6.92
N ASP A 70 10.54 -6.01 5.95
CA ASP A 70 9.61 -6.24 4.85
C ASP A 70 10.34 -6.33 3.50
N ILE A 71 10.11 -7.42 2.77
CA ILE A 71 10.56 -7.61 1.38
C ILE A 71 9.49 -7.05 0.45
N MET A 72 9.81 -5.94 -0.22
CA MET A 72 8.96 -5.29 -1.21
C MET A 72 9.21 -5.95 -2.58
N ALA A 73 8.52 -7.07 -2.82
CA ALA A 73 8.64 -7.87 -4.02
C ALA A 73 7.90 -7.23 -5.20
N HIS A 74 8.59 -7.14 -6.34
CA HIS A 74 8.00 -6.73 -7.60
C HIS A 74 7.43 -7.92 -8.36
N LEU A 75 6.14 -8.20 -8.14
CA LEU A 75 5.41 -9.28 -8.79
C LEU A 75 4.42 -8.66 -9.77
N GLY A 76 4.56 -8.93 -11.07
CA GLY A 76 3.78 -8.30 -12.13
C GLY A 76 2.63 -9.14 -12.66
N HIS A 77 2.74 -10.46 -12.64
CA HIS A 77 1.80 -11.38 -13.28
C HIS A 77 1.65 -12.67 -12.46
N ASP A 78 0.49 -13.32 -12.49
CA ASP A 78 0.23 -14.56 -11.73
C ASP A 78 1.15 -15.72 -12.14
N VAL A 79 1.52 -15.79 -13.42
CA VAL A 79 2.51 -16.76 -13.95
C VAL A 79 3.86 -16.68 -13.23
N GLU A 80 4.31 -15.50 -12.78
CA GLU A 80 5.58 -15.38 -12.05
C GLU A 80 5.57 -16.14 -10.71
N LEU A 81 4.37 -16.41 -10.15
CA LEU A 81 4.16 -17.08 -8.87
C LEU A 81 3.91 -18.59 -9.01
N SER A 82 3.96 -19.12 -10.25
CA SER A 82 3.51 -20.49 -10.56
C SER A 82 4.58 -21.57 -10.36
N THR A 83 5.84 -21.18 -10.17
CA THR A 83 6.95 -22.14 -10.13
C THR A 83 7.24 -22.63 -8.72
N SER A 84 7.61 -23.90 -8.57
CA SER A 84 8.05 -24.47 -7.29
C SER A 84 9.28 -23.75 -6.72
N LYS A 85 10.16 -23.23 -7.58
CA LYS A 85 11.31 -22.42 -7.18
C LYS A 85 10.88 -21.13 -6.49
N PHE A 86 9.89 -20.43 -7.05
CA PHE A 86 9.32 -19.23 -6.43
C PHE A 86 8.71 -19.55 -5.07
N GLU A 87 7.90 -20.60 -4.97
CA GLU A 87 7.27 -21.02 -3.72
C GLU A 87 8.28 -21.38 -2.63
N ALA A 88 9.36 -22.08 -2.99
CA ALA A 88 10.44 -22.42 -2.07
C ALA A 88 11.16 -21.17 -1.56
N ALA A 89 11.42 -20.20 -2.44
CA ALA A 89 12.04 -18.92 -2.07
C ALA A 89 11.15 -18.07 -1.15
N VAL A 90 9.84 -18.05 -1.40
CA VAL A 90 8.85 -17.39 -0.52
C VAL A 90 8.88 -18.00 0.88
N LYS A 91 8.83 -19.34 0.98
CA LYS A 91 8.90 -20.06 2.26
C LYS A 91 10.21 -19.78 2.99
N ALA A 92 11.34 -19.79 2.27
CA ALA A 92 12.65 -19.50 2.85
C ALA A 92 12.73 -18.09 3.44
N LEU A 93 12.24 -17.09 2.71
CA LEU A 93 12.18 -15.71 3.18
C LEU A 93 11.26 -15.54 4.39
N GLN A 94 10.04 -16.10 4.33
CA GLN A 94 9.11 -16.06 5.47
C GLN A 94 9.66 -16.79 6.70
N GLY A 95 10.43 -17.86 6.51
CA GLY A 95 11.11 -18.58 7.58
C GLY A 95 12.14 -17.76 8.35
N THR A 96 12.57 -16.60 7.82
CA THR A 96 13.41 -15.63 8.56
C THR A 96 12.61 -14.74 9.51
N GLY A 97 11.28 -14.75 9.42
CA GLY A 97 10.39 -13.77 10.06
C GLY A 97 10.03 -12.56 9.18
N ALA A 98 10.62 -12.46 7.98
CA ALA A 98 10.36 -11.33 7.08
C ALA A 98 8.95 -11.38 6.47
N VAL A 99 8.31 -10.22 6.34
CA VAL A 99 7.01 -10.08 5.66
C VAL A 99 7.24 -9.77 4.19
N ILE A 100 6.61 -10.52 3.29
CA ILE A 100 6.68 -10.23 1.86
C ILE A 100 5.47 -9.40 1.45
N ARG A 101 5.70 -8.24 0.82
CA ARG A 101 4.67 -7.36 0.27
C ARG A 101 4.85 -7.25 -1.23
N SER A 102 3.75 -7.36 -1.98
CA SER A 102 3.76 -7.31 -3.44
C SER A 102 3.35 -5.95 -3.98
N GLN A 103 4.14 -5.43 -4.91
CA GLN A 103 3.82 -4.20 -5.63
C GLN A 103 4.16 -4.34 -7.12
N SER A 104 3.35 -3.75 -8.00
CA SER A 104 3.69 -3.70 -9.43
C SER A 104 2.99 -2.56 -10.15
N PRO A 105 3.61 -2.00 -11.20
CA PRO A 105 2.88 -1.20 -12.17
C PRO A 105 1.85 -2.06 -12.93
N ILE A 106 0.75 -1.43 -13.33
CA ILE A 106 -0.09 -1.88 -14.42
C ILE A 106 0.56 -1.50 -15.76
N MET A 107 0.58 -2.44 -16.70
CA MET A 107 1.21 -2.28 -18.00
C MET A 107 0.40 -3.00 -19.07
N ARG A 108 0.14 -2.30 -20.18
CA ARG A 108 -0.53 -2.86 -21.36
C ARG A 108 0.27 -4.04 -21.93
N GLY A 109 -0.44 -5.08 -22.38
CA GLY A 109 0.18 -6.30 -22.94
C GLY A 109 0.87 -7.19 -21.92
N ILE A 110 0.87 -6.84 -20.63
CA ILE A 110 1.45 -7.65 -19.55
C ILE A 110 0.38 -8.00 -18.51
N ASN A 111 -0.18 -7.01 -17.83
CA ASN A 111 -1.12 -7.25 -16.72
C ASN A 111 -2.28 -6.23 -16.68
N ALA A 112 -2.57 -5.55 -17.79
CA ALA A 112 -3.72 -4.65 -17.93
C ALA A 112 -5.02 -5.45 -18.14
N ASP A 113 -5.37 -6.30 -17.17
CA ASP A 113 -6.54 -7.17 -17.18
C ASP A 113 -6.99 -7.42 -15.73
N PRO A 114 -8.28 -7.20 -15.37
CA PRO A 114 -8.75 -7.40 -14.01
C PRO A 114 -8.60 -8.84 -13.50
N ASP A 115 -8.73 -9.83 -14.38
CA ASP A 115 -8.66 -11.24 -14.01
C ASP A 115 -7.22 -11.66 -13.69
N VAL A 116 -6.24 -11.08 -14.40
CA VAL A 116 -4.80 -11.26 -14.09
C VAL A 116 -4.50 -10.77 -12.67
N TRP A 117 -4.95 -9.55 -12.32
CA TRP A 117 -4.76 -9.01 -10.97
C TRP A 117 -5.50 -9.83 -9.91
N ALA A 118 -6.73 -10.25 -10.18
CA ALA A 118 -7.50 -11.07 -9.25
C ALA A 118 -6.84 -12.43 -8.99
N ARG A 119 -6.38 -13.15 -10.05
CA ARG A 119 -5.64 -14.42 -9.90
C ARG A 119 -4.35 -14.21 -9.12
N LYS A 120 -3.59 -13.18 -9.47
CA LYS A 120 -2.34 -12.82 -8.81
C LYS A 120 -2.51 -12.53 -7.32
N TRP A 121 -3.44 -11.64 -6.93
CA TRP A 121 -3.66 -11.32 -5.53
C TRP A 121 -4.18 -12.50 -4.71
N ARG A 122 -5.06 -13.35 -5.29
CA ARG A 122 -5.46 -14.61 -4.62
C ARG A 122 -4.25 -15.51 -4.40
N ARG A 123 -3.36 -15.64 -5.39
CA ARG A 123 -2.16 -16.47 -5.27
C ARG A 123 -1.17 -15.90 -4.25
N GLU A 124 -1.00 -14.58 -4.21
CA GLU A 124 -0.18 -13.89 -3.21
C GLU A 124 -0.68 -14.21 -1.79
N VAL A 125 -1.97 -14.02 -1.53
CA VAL A 125 -2.57 -14.31 -0.22
C VAL A 125 -2.39 -15.79 0.16
N GLN A 126 -2.59 -16.73 -0.77
CA GLN A 126 -2.36 -18.16 -0.54
C GLN A 126 -0.90 -18.47 -0.15
N LEU A 127 0.05 -17.71 -0.67
CA LEU A 127 1.48 -17.85 -0.38
C LEU A 127 1.91 -17.03 0.85
N GLY A 128 0.99 -16.36 1.55
CA GLY A 128 1.32 -15.49 2.69
C GLY A 128 2.02 -14.18 2.28
N ILE A 129 1.88 -13.77 1.02
CA ILE A 129 2.37 -12.49 0.50
C ILE A 129 1.23 -11.47 0.62
N VAL A 130 1.54 -10.27 1.12
CA VAL A 130 0.56 -9.20 1.31
C VAL A 130 0.47 -8.35 0.03
N PRO A 131 -0.69 -8.32 -0.67
CA PRO A 131 -0.90 -7.38 -1.77
C PRO A 131 -0.82 -5.93 -1.25
N TYR A 132 0.04 -5.10 -1.85
CA TYR A 132 0.37 -3.80 -1.27
C TYR A 132 0.05 -2.61 -2.18
N TYR A 133 0.60 -2.57 -3.39
CA TYR A 133 0.31 -1.48 -4.34
C TYR A 133 0.11 -1.98 -5.78
N MET A 134 -0.92 -1.44 -6.42
CA MET A 134 -1.03 -1.35 -7.87
C MET A 134 -0.63 0.06 -8.28
N PHE A 135 0.48 0.19 -9.00
CA PHE A 135 0.99 1.47 -9.47
C PHE A 135 0.54 1.74 -10.90
N ILE A 136 0.36 3.00 -11.24
CA ILE A 136 0.44 3.43 -12.64
C ILE A 136 1.93 3.38 -13.04
N ALA A 137 2.21 2.92 -14.25
CA ALA A 137 3.57 2.93 -14.79
C ALA A 137 4.05 4.38 -14.92
N ARG A 138 5.24 4.68 -14.37
CA ARG A 138 5.84 6.00 -14.47
C ARG A 138 6.11 6.33 -15.94
N ASP A 139 5.96 7.60 -16.28
CA ASP A 139 6.42 8.13 -17.56
C ASP A 139 7.93 7.84 -17.75
N THR A 140 8.20 6.97 -18.70
CA THR A 140 9.53 6.51 -19.12
C THR A 140 9.48 6.31 -20.63
N GLY A 141 10.63 6.19 -21.30
CA GLY A 141 10.68 6.13 -22.77
C GLY A 141 9.80 5.07 -23.46
N ALA A 142 9.34 4.04 -22.73
CA ALA A 142 8.44 3.00 -23.23
C ALA A 142 6.93 3.23 -22.93
N GLN A 143 6.56 4.41 -22.40
CA GLN A 143 5.18 4.73 -21.98
C GLN A 143 4.17 4.58 -23.13
N LYS A 144 4.55 4.91 -24.37
CA LYS A 144 3.67 4.75 -25.55
C LYS A 144 3.21 3.32 -25.78
N TYR A 145 4.01 2.33 -25.39
CA TYR A 145 3.71 0.91 -25.60
C TYR A 145 3.03 0.28 -24.38
N PHE A 146 3.54 0.57 -23.17
CA PHE A 146 3.04 -0.06 -21.94
C PHE A 146 2.00 0.77 -21.18
N GLY A 147 1.74 2.00 -21.61
CA GLY A 147 0.86 2.96 -20.94
C GLY A 147 -0.59 2.49 -20.85
N VAL A 148 -1.18 2.74 -19.68
CA VAL A 148 -2.59 2.50 -19.37
C VAL A 148 -3.14 3.80 -18.81
N THR A 149 -4.27 4.27 -19.34
CA THR A 149 -4.86 5.54 -18.88
C THR A 149 -5.37 5.41 -17.45
N LEU A 150 -5.47 6.52 -16.73
CA LEU A 150 -5.97 6.54 -15.35
C LEU A 150 -7.38 5.95 -15.26
N ALA A 151 -8.23 6.23 -16.26
CA ALA A 151 -9.57 5.68 -16.34
C ALA A 151 -9.58 4.16 -16.53
N GLU A 152 -8.76 3.63 -17.44
CA GLU A 152 -8.64 2.20 -17.68
C GLU A 152 -8.06 1.48 -16.45
N ALA A 153 -7.01 2.04 -15.83
CA ALA A 153 -6.40 1.49 -14.64
C ALA A 153 -7.38 1.44 -13.46
N HIS A 154 -8.20 2.48 -13.26
CA HIS A 154 -9.23 2.50 -12.22
C HIS A 154 -10.31 1.45 -12.46
N SER A 155 -10.75 1.29 -13.71
CA SER A 155 -11.71 0.26 -14.11
C SER A 155 -11.15 -1.15 -13.83
N ILE A 156 -9.90 -1.42 -14.25
CA ILE A 156 -9.22 -2.71 -14.03
C ILE A 156 -9.08 -2.99 -12.54
N TYR A 157 -8.61 -2.02 -11.75
CA TYR A 157 -8.48 -2.17 -10.30
C TYR A 157 -9.83 -2.48 -9.63
N SER A 158 -10.86 -1.70 -9.97
CA SER A 158 -12.21 -1.85 -9.41
C SER A 158 -12.80 -3.23 -9.72
N ASN A 159 -12.63 -3.69 -10.96
CA ASN A 159 -13.10 -5.01 -11.39
C ASN A 159 -12.30 -6.14 -10.73
N ALA A 160 -10.98 -6.01 -10.57
CA ALA A 160 -10.17 -7.01 -9.88
C ALA A 160 -10.53 -7.12 -8.39
N ILE A 161 -10.70 -5.99 -7.69
CA ILE A 161 -11.05 -5.94 -6.26
C ILE A 161 -12.39 -6.61 -5.95
N ARG A 162 -13.37 -6.51 -6.86
CA ARG A 162 -14.68 -7.19 -6.73
C ARG A 162 -14.56 -8.71 -6.71
N GLN A 163 -13.53 -9.25 -7.34
CA GLN A 163 -13.37 -10.69 -7.50
C GLN A 163 -12.58 -11.36 -6.36
N VAL A 164 -12.05 -10.60 -5.41
CA VAL A 164 -11.18 -11.11 -4.35
C VAL A 164 -11.75 -10.88 -2.95
N SER A 165 -11.30 -11.67 -1.98
CA SER A 165 -11.69 -11.54 -0.58
C SER A 165 -11.06 -10.30 0.06
N GLY A 166 -11.58 -9.89 1.23
CA GLY A 166 -11.06 -8.74 1.97
C GLY A 166 -9.55 -8.80 2.27
N LEU A 167 -8.98 -10.00 2.41
CA LEU A 167 -7.54 -10.21 2.62
C LEU A 167 -6.70 -9.69 1.45
N ALA A 168 -7.19 -9.80 0.22
CA ALA A 168 -6.52 -9.31 -0.98
C ALA A 168 -6.77 -7.81 -1.24
N ARG A 169 -7.81 -7.23 -0.64
CA ARG A 169 -8.18 -5.81 -0.81
C ARG A 169 -7.27 -4.83 -0.06
N THR A 170 -6.17 -5.32 0.51
CA THR A 170 -5.11 -4.48 1.09
C THR A 170 -4.29 -3.76 0.02
N ALA A 171 -4.31 -4.22 -1.23
CA ALA A 171 -3.65 -3.56 -2.34
C ALA A 171 -4.30 -2.20 -2.62
N ARG A 172 -3.53 -1.12 -2.43
CA ARG A 172 -3.98 0.24 -2.75
C ARG A 172 -3.72 0.55 -4.22
N GLY A 173 -4.63 1.26 -4.86
CA GLY A 173 -4.44 1.69 -6.23
C GLY A 173 -5.72 1.97 -7.02
N PRO A 174 -5.56 2.31 -8.31
CA PRO A 174 -4.27 2.58 -8.94
C PRO A 174 -3.63 3.86 -8.37
N SER A 175 -2.32 3.81 -8.12
CA SER A 175 -1.61 4.89 -7.42
C SER A 175 -0.38 5.38 -8.19
N MET A 176 -0.04 6.64 -8.01
CA MET A 176 1.10 7.32 -8.62
C MET A 176 1.98 7.91 -7.53
N SER A 177 3.31 7.77 -7.67
CA SER A 177 4.26 8.54 -6.85
C SER A 177 4.71 9.75 -7.67
N CYS A 178 3.97 10.85 -7.56
CA CYS A 178 4.14 12.09 -8.33
C CYS A 178 4.71 13.23 -7.46
N THR A 179 4.94 14.39 -8.08
CA THR A 179 5.53 15.58 -7.44
C THR A 179 4.86 15.99 -6.11
N PRO A 180 3.52 16.12 -6.02
CA PRO A 180 2.89 16.51 -4.76
C PRO A 180 2.90 15.39 -3.72
N GLY A 181 3.17 14.13 -4.11
CA GLY A 181 3.22 13.00 -3.21
C GLY A 181 2.71 11.71 -3.86
N LYS A 182 2.20 10.81 -3.04
CA LYS A 182 1.53 9.61 -3.52
C LYS A 182 0.03 9.84 -3.62
N VAL A 183 -0.51 9.75 -4.82
CA VAL A 183 -1.92 9.96 -5.14
C VAL A 183 -2.55 8.65 -5.59
N GLU A 184 -3.77 8.38 -5.14
CA GLU A 184 -4.61 7.27 -5.57
C GLU A 184 -5.79 7.80 -6.39
N VAL A 185 -6.11 7.13 -7.50
CA VAL A 185 -7.37 7.34 -8.22
C VAL A 185 -8.43 6.50 -7.53
N THR A 186 -9.32 7.15 -6.79
CA THR A 186 -10.36 6.46 -6.01
C THR A 186 -11.63 6.22 -6.81
N GLY A 187 -11.92 7.09 -7.79
CA GLY A 187 -13.18 7.08 -8.53
C GLY A 187 -13.15 7.94 -9.79
N ILE A 188 -14.18 7.75 -10.61
CA ILE A 188 -14.55 8.65 -11.70
C ILE A 188 -16.03 8.95 -11.50
N GLU A 189 -16.38 10.21 -11.29
CA GLU A 189 -17.73 10.62 -10.90
C GLU A 189 -18.20 11.85 -11.68
N VAL A 190 -19.49 12.18 -11.57
CA VAL A 190 -20.05 13.43 -12.09
C VAL A 190 -20.33 14.37 -10.92
N VAL A 191 -19.62 15.49 -10.85
CA VAL A 191 -19.76 16.50 -9.81
C VAL A 191 -20.12 17.82 -10.48
N GLN A 192 -21.22 18.46 -10.05
CA GLN A 192 -21.73 19.69 -10.67
C GLN A 192 -21.92 19.60 -12.20
N GLY A 193 -22.33 18.42 -12.70
CA GLY A 193 -22.50 18.19 -14.13
C GLY A 193 -21.19 17.95 -14.91
N GLN A 194 -20.04 17.99 -14.26
CA GLN A 194 -18.74 17.74 -14.87
C GLN A 194 -18.23 16.34 -14.50
N LYS A 195 -17.71 15.60 -15.47
CA LYS A 195 -17.03 14.33 -15.23
C LYS A 195 -15.64 14.61 -14.67
N VAL A 196 -15.29 13.97 -13.56
CA VAL A 196 -14.04 14.22 -12.82
C VAL A 196 -13.37 12.93 -12.39
N PHE A 197 -12.05 12.98 -12.25
CA PHE A 197 -11.32 12.00 -11.43
C PHE A 197 -11.44 12.38 -9.96
N VAL A 198 -11.77 11.42 -9.11
CA VAL A 198 -11.76 11.56 -7.65
C VAL A 198 -10.44 10.99 -7.12
N LEU A 199 -9.61 11.85 -6.55
CA LEU A 199 -8.23 11.54 -6.18
C LEU A 199 -8.04 11.69 -4.68
N ARG A 200 -7.12 10.91 -4.11
CA ARG A 200 -6.79 10.98 -2.69
C ARG A 200 -5.28 10.96 -2.46
N PHE A 201 -4.79 11.82 -1.58
CA PHE A 201 -3.40 11.75 -1.12
C PHE A 201 -3.20 10.60 -0.13
N LEU A 202 -2.36 9.64 -0.51
CA LEU A 202 -1.90 8.57 0.37
C LEU A 202 -0.68 9.02 1.20
N GLN A 203 0.18 9.83 0.61
CA GLN A 203 1.38 10.40 1.22
C GLN A 203 1.62 11.77 0.57
N CYS A 204 2.06 12.76 1.35
CA CYS A 204 2.38 14.09 0.85
C CYS A 204 3.48 14.69 1.72
N ARG A 205 4.23 15.66 1.19
CA ARG A 205 5.20 16.45 1.97
C ARG A 205 4.49 17.37 2.97
N ASP A 206 3.37 17.95 2.56
CA ASP A 206 2.46 18.64 3.47
C ASP A 206 1.56 17.59 4.16
N ALA A 207 1.70 17.46 5.47
CA ALA A 207 0.92 16.52 6.27
C ALA A 207 -0.59 16.83 6.24
N ALA A 208 -0.97 18.09 6.07
CA ALA A 208 -2.37 18.51 6.00
C ALA A 208 -3.09 17.96 4.75
N TRP A 209 -2.34 17.55 3.73
CA TRP A 209 -2.91 16.98 2.51
C TRP A 209 -3.16 15.48 2.63
N ILE A 210 -2.49 14.80 3.57
CA ILE A 210 -2.59 13.33 3.71
C ILE A 210 -4.05 12.95 4.03
N GLY A 211 -4.61 12.08 3.18
CA GLY A 211 -5.99 11.62 3.30
C GLY A 211 -7.03 12.53 2.67
N ARG A 212 -6.68 13.75 2.25
CA ARG A 212 -7.61 14.66 1.56
C ARG A 212 -7.99 14.11 0.19
N VAL A 213 -9.27 14.28 -0.12
CA VAL A 213 -9.86 14.01 -1.43
C VAL A 213 -9.91 15.32 -2.23
N PHE A 214 -9.61 15.24 -3.52
CA PHE A 214 -9.69 16.36 -4.45
C PHE A 214 -10.14 15.86 -5.84
N PHE A 215 -10.48 16.79 -6.72
CA PHE A 215 -11.05 16.49 -8.03
C PHE A 215 -10.17 17.06 -9.14
N ALA A 216 -10.00 16.28 -10.20
CA ALA A 216 -9.39 16.73 -11.46
C ALA A 216 -10.40 16.61 -12.59
N LYS A 217 -10.26 17.45 -13.63
CA LYS A 217 -11.01 17.26 -14.87
C LYS A 217 -10.76 15.86 -15.42
N PHE A 218 -11.81 15.23 -15.92
CA PHE A 218 -11.67 13.95 -16.59
C PHE A 218 -11.06 14.14 -17.98
N ASP A 219 -9.92 13.51 -18.21
CA ASP A 219 -9.37 13.26 -19.54
C ASP A 219 -9.27 11.74 -19.76
N ALA A 220 -9.89 11.27 -20.84
CA ALA A 220 -9.87 9.85 -21.23
C ALA A 220 -8.46 9.37 -21.62
N LYS A 221 -7.57 10.30 -21.99
CA LYS A 221 -6.21 10.01 -22.45
C LYS A 221 -5.17 10.15 -21.35
N ALA A 222 -5.52 10.76 -20.21
CA ALA A 222 -4.58 10.98 -19.11
C ALA A 222 -3.93 9.67 -18.66
N ILE A 223 -2.61 9.59 -18.71
CA ILE A 223 -1.82 8.44 -18.24
C ILE A 223 -1.14 8.78 -16.93
N TRP A 224 -0.61 10.00 -16.78
CA TRP A 224 0.12 10.43 -15.59
C TRP A 224 -0.49 11.67 -14.93
N PHE A 225 0.04 12.03 -13.76
CA PHE A 225 -0.52 13.06 -12.89
C PHE A 225 -0.34 14.49 -13.45
N ASP A 226 0.72 14.74 -14.20
CA ASP A 226 1.03 16.05 -14.80
C ASP A 226 0.12 16.41 -15.99
N GLU A 227 -0.62 15.43 -16.51
CA GLU A 227 -1.65 15.62 -17.54
C GLU A 227 -3.01 16.06 -16.93
N LEU A 228 -3.11 16.17 -15.60
CA LEU A 228 -4.36 16.50 -14.93
C LEU A 228 -4.50 18.00 -14.64
N GLU A 229 -5.72 18.49 -14.82
CA GLU A 229 -6.11 19.88 -14.55
C GLU A 229 -7.15 19.97 -13.42
N PRO A 230 -7.21 21.09 -12.68
CA PRO A 230 -8.22 21.30 -11.65
C PRO A 230 -9.63 21.33 -12.25
N MET A 231 -10.61 20.79 -11.52
CA MET A 231 -12.04 20.92 -11.86
C MET A 231 -12.45 22.40 -11.88
N ASP A 232 -13.31 22.82 -12.82
CA ASP A 232 -13.78 24.20 -12.88
C ASP A 232 -14.62 24.55 -11.64
N GLY A 233 -14.32 25.68 -11.01
CA GLY A 233 -14.99 26.09 -9.76
C GLY A 233 -14.73 25.18 -8.56
N GLY A 234 -13.83 24.20 -8.69
CA GLY A 234 -13.44 23.27 -7.65
C GLY A 234 -12.28 23.78 -6.79
N SER A 235 -11.88 22.95 -5.83
CA SER A 235 -10.65 23.17 -5.06
C SER A 235 -9.44 23.14 -5.99
N LEU A 236 -8.56 24.14 -5.88
CA LEU A 236 -7.31 24.17 -6.63
C LEU A 236 -6.31 23.11 -6.19
N LEU A 237 -6.45 22.47 -5.03
CA LEU A 237 -5.48 21.48 -4.55
C LEU A 237 -5.24 20.32 -5.55
N PRO A 238 -3.99 19.99 -5.94
CA PRO A 238 -2.69 20.59 -5.56
C PRO A 238 -2.13 21.63 -6.55
N TRP A 239 -2.93 22.09 -7.50
CA TRP A 239 -2.63 23.19 -8.39
C TRP A 239 -2.70 24.56 -7.70
N ASP A 240 -2.23 25.57 -8.41
CA ASP A 240 -2.40 26.96 -8.04
C ASP A 240 -3.37 27.74 -8.91
N GLU A 241 -3.44 29.05 -8.68
CA GLU A 241 -4.33 29.96 -9.43
C GLU A 241 -3.98 29.96 -10.92
N GLU A 242 -2.73 29.69 -11.27
CA GLU A 242 -2.24 29.51 -12.64
C GLU A 242 -2.40 28.07 -13.16
N GLY A 243 -2.89 27.14 -12.36
CA GLY A 243 -3.07 25.73 -12.73
C GLY A 243 -1.78 24.91 -12.72
N MET A 244 -0.71 25.40 -12.08
CA MET A 244 0.57 24.71 -11.96
C MET A 244 0.62 23.81 -10.73
N ILE A 245 1.16 22.60 -10.89
CA ILE A 245 1.24 21.62 -9.80
C ILE A 245 2.21 22.09 -8.73
N ARG A 246 1.71 22.25 -7.50
CA ARG A 246 2.54 22.58 -6.34
C ARG A 246 2.96 21.33 -5.59
N ALA A 247 4.25 21.28 -5.22
CA ALA A 247 4.69 20.41 -4.14
C ALA A 247 4.29 21.08 -2.82
N GLY A 248 3.60 20.37 -1.92
CA GLY A 248 3.31 20.90 -0.59
C GLY A 248 4.58 21.40 0.10
N THR A 249 4.57 22.63 0.60
CA THR A 249 5.66 23.18 1.41
C THR A 249 5.52 22.67 2.85
N PRO A 250 6.62 22.30 3.54
CA PRO A 250 6.57 22.13 4.98
C PRO A 250 6.48 23.50 5.64
N GLU A 251 5.31 24.13 5.63
CA GLU A 251 5.02 25.29 6.47
C GLU A 251 4.26 24.83 7.73
N GLU A 252 4.98 24.94 8.85
CA GLU A 252 4.58 24.85 10.26
C GLU A 252 3.27 24.14 10.63
N VAL A 253 3.24 22.81 10.53
CA VAL A 253 2.26 21.96 11.22
C VAL A 253 2.67 21.72 12.68
N LEU A 254 2.93 22.81 13.41
CA LEU A 254 2.98 22.80 14.88
C LEU A 254 2.03 23.83 15.51
N SER A 255 1.41 24.72 14.75
CA SER A 255 0.45 25.72 15.27
C SER A 255 -1.02 25.37 15.07
N THR A 256 -1.35 24.41 14.20
CA THR A 256 -2.76 24.05 13.84
C THR A 256 -3.18 22.64 14.26
N LEU A 257 -2.27 21.83 14.82
CA LEU A 257 -2.59 20.57 15.51
C LEU A 257 -2.82 20.79 17.02
N ALA A 258 -3.47 21.89 17.41
CA ALA A 258 -4.17 21.85 18.68
C ALA A 258 -5.24 20.75 18.53
N PRO A 259 -5.21 19.66 19.32
CA PRO A 259 -6.30 18.70 19.30
C PRO A 259 -7.60 19.49 19.54
N PRO A 260 -8.71 19.16 18.86
CA PRO A 260 -9.99 19.74 19.24
C PRO A 260 -10.13 19.53 20.75
N LYS A 261 -10.41 20.60 21.50
CA LYS A 261 -10.70 20.48 22.93
C LYS A 261 -11.86 19.49 23.05
N ILE A 262 -11.53 18.25 23.38
CA ILE A 262 -12.53 17.26 23.75
C ILE A 262 -13.09 17.80 25.05
N THR A 263 -14.24 18.46 24.95
CA THR A 263 -15.06 18.73 26.12
C THR A 263 -15.63 17.38 26.48
N PRO A 264 -15.29 16.78 27.64
CA PRO A 264 -15.87 15.50 28.02
C PRO A 264 -17.38 15.69 28.17
N ILE A 265 -18.16 15.17 27.22
CA ILE A 265 -19.63 15.23 27.25
C ILE A 265 -20.19 14.23 28.30
N ILE A 266 -19.35 13.43 28.95
CA ILE A 266 -19.79 12.51 30.01
C ILE A 266 -18.74 12.51 31.13
N GLN A 267 -19.06 13.17 32.25
CA GLN A 267 -18.42 12.87 33.53
C GLN A 267 -18.87 11.46 33.94
N ILE A 268 -17.98 10.49 33.83
CA ILE A 268 -18.16 9.20 34.50
C ILE A 268 -18.01 9.49 36.00
N PRO A 269 -19.03 9.23 36.84
CA PRO A 269 -18.90 9.42 38.29
C PRO A 269 -17.79 8.55 38.87
N SER A 270 -17.11 9.05 39.90
CA SER A 270 -16.12 8.28 40.68
C SER A 270 -16.67 6.89 41.06
N PRO A 271 -15.83 5.84 41.11
CA PRO A 271 -16.24 4.49 41.54
C PRO A 271 -16.96 4.43 42.91
N ASP A 272 -16.84 5.48 43.72
CA ASP A 272 -17.49 5.58 45.04
C ASP A 272 -18.99 5.94 44.97
N ALA A 273 -19.56 6.13 43.78
CA ALA A 273 -20.96 6.56 43.59
C ALA A 273 -21.89 5.47 43.02
N LEU A 274 -21.50 4.18 43.06
CA LEU A 274 -22.41 3.09 42.67
C LEU A 274 -23.20 2.58 43.89
N PRO A 275 -24.55 2.66 43.90
CA PRO A 275 -25.34 2.03 44.94
C PRO A 275 -25.20 0.50 44.87
N VAL A 276 -25.03 -0.10 46.04
CA VAL A 276 -24.92 -1.54 46.27
C VAL A 276 -26.07 -2.29 45.58
N ALA A 277 -25.72 -3.32 44.83
CA ALA A 277 -26.64 -4.15 44.05
C ALA A 277 -27.82 -4.68 44.89
N GLY A 278 -29.02 -4.22 44.54
CA GLY A 278 -30.29 -4.82 44.94
C GLY A 278 -30.99 -5.43 43.72
N GLY A 279 -31.10 -6.76 43.70
CA GLY A 279 -32.06 -7.59 42.95
C GLY A 279 -32.40 -7.23 41.50
N LEU A 280 -31.88 -7.99 40.54
CA LEU A 280 -32.43 -8.05 39.18
C LEU A 280 -33.69 -8.94 39.14
N PRO A 281 -34.84 -8.45 38.64
CA PRO A 281 -35.91 -9.34 38.16
C PRO A 281 -35.59 -9.84 36.75
N SER A 282 -35.80 -11.13 36.53
CA SER A 282 -35.62 -11.82 35.26
C SER A 282 -36.70 -11.44 34.24
N GLU A 283 -36.34 -10.73 33.17
CA GLU A 283 -37.15 -10.69 31.96
C GLU A 283 -36.34 -11.09 30.72
N LYS A 284 -36.99 -11.94 29.92
CA LYS A 284 -36.44 -12.70 28.79
C LYS A 284 -36.23 -11.77 27.59
N TYR A 285 -35.00 -11.72 27.07
CA TYR A 285 -34.74 -11.18 25.74
C TYR A 285 -34.84 -12.29 24.69
N THR A 286 -35.93 -12.30 23.93
CA THR A 286 -36.09 -13.13 22.73
C THR A 286 -35.44 -12.43 21.53
N TYR A 287 -34.41 -13.05 20.94
CA TYR A 287 -33.84 -12.68 19.64
C TYR A 287 -34.79 -13.08 18.51
N ASN A 288 -35.21 -12.13 17.69
CA ASN A 288 -36.05 -12.40 16.51
C ASN A 288 -35.18 -12.35 15.24
N ASN A 289 -34.68 -13.51 14.82
CA ASN A 289 -34.08 -13.70 13.50
C ASN A 289 -35.19 -13.92 12.48
N LYS A 290 -35.42 -12.94 11.59
CA LYS A 290 -36.12 -13.17 10.32
C LYS A 290 -35.19 -12.81 9.17
N THR A 291 -34.54 -13.83 8.66
CA THR A 291 -34.11 -13.96 7.26
C THR A 291 -35.35 -14.14 6.40
N ASP A 292 -35.51 -13.35 5.34
CA ASP A 292 -36.30 -13.69 4.15
C ASP A 292 -35.92 -12.74 3.00
N ILE A 293 -35.21 -13.26 1.99
CA ILE A 293 -35.28 -12.81 0.59
C ILE A 293 -35.18 -14.09 -0.27
N PRO A 294 -36.04 -14.27 -1.29
CA PRO A 294 -36.07 -15.46 -2.16
C PRO A 294 -34.78 -15.69 -2.97
#